data_AF-A0A449BC08-F1
#
_entry.id   AF-A0A449BC08-F1
#
_cell.length_a   1.000
_cell.length_b   1.000
_cell.length_c   1.000
_cell.angle_alpha   90.00
_cell.angle_beta   90.00
_cell.angle_gamma   90.00
#
_symmetry.space_group_name_H-M   'P 1'
#
loop_
_entity.id
_entity.type
_entity.pdbx_description
1 polymer ?
#
loop_
_entity_poly.entity_id
_entity_poly.type
_entity_poly.pdbx_seq_one_letter_code
_entity_poly.pdbx_strand_id
1 'polypeptide(L)'
;MSYKVYIKNTIKQEKSLYKAISIASREDNAYVLSNQERIVYKQDGKIYKNINNDGVDINSETKEYIKLPINYYHSSTKAFDLEYHSGAYNYMFSKNGYQKLKTKILFSKAIYEEAKDRTKWNAYILFNHKSVDQLDLGLIANIINNEVILRPCMYYMGGKYPKEFKVYEDIIITKMVKNNDNIYYGTDDLEIEFTKSKNGWEINFLNLTTKKGHKIKIEYENIHEGINDDRFLIGVSYCPINSVLWNPENGGSFKNIIFENTMISNGTNDYEFYPGSKTMKTGYTQGSNWAYYKTDKNKFIMGTDYKNTKTFRYNKNNIIGRVFGFLTVVRATKERTPKNSIYYECRCECGKTRLVIVDNLKRGNVTRCRECAKKVDNLGDYSRNKVSNALNVEGTNLAIIVNKRQNSNNTSKHKGVVYDKTRRKWRAQIVFKKKCYNLGRFSDIKDAIDARKKAEEELFNPIVEKYASKDIIVNGIDYSKYAKDIYEKNFKK
;
A
#
# COMPACT_ATOMS: atom_id res chain seq x y z
N MET A 1 22.30 -3.42 13.82
CA MET A 1 21.98 -1.97 13.88
C MET A 1 22.44 -1.46 15.23
N SER A 2 23.36 -0.51 15.24
CA SER A 2 23.75 0.23 16.45
C SER A 2 23.25 1.66 16.30
N TYR A 3 22.65 2.19 17.35
CA TYR A 3 22.15 3.56 17.43
C TYR A 3 23.13 4.37 18.27
N LYS A 4 23.47 5.57 17.83
CA LYS A 4 24.32 6.49 18.59
C LYS A 4 23.44 7.55 19.22
N VAL A 5 23.51 7.69 20.53
CA VAL A 5 22.86 8.76 21.29
C VAL A 5 23.91 9.81 21.61
N TYR A 6 23.70 11.02 21.11
CA TYR A 6 24.56 12.17 21.37
C TYR A 6 23.91 13.00 22.46
N ILE A 7 24.66 13.28 23.53
CA ILE A 7 24.21 14.09 24.67
C ILE A 7 25.34 15.09 24.95
N LYS A 8 25.14 16.35 24.57
CA LYS A 8 26.20 17.38 24.63
C LYS A 8 27.50 16.86 24.00
N ASN A 9 28.57 16.69 24.77
CA ASN A 9 29.88 16.23 24.33
C ASN A 9 30.11 14.70 24.48
N THR A 10 29.06 13.93 24.77
CA THR A 10 29.16 12.48 24.99
C THR A 10 28.37 11.68 23.96
N ILE A 11 28.90 10.53 23.58
CA ILE A 11 28.26 9.60 22.64
C ILE A 11 28.05 8.26 23.34
N LYS A 12 26.80 7.79 23.41
CA LYS A 12 26.45 6.45 23.90
C LYS A 12 26.01 5.58 22.74
N GLN A 13 26.42 4.32 22.73
CA GLN A 13 25.97 3.35 21.72
C GLN A 13 24.94 2.40 22.31
N GLU A 14 23.83 2.24 21.60
CA GLU A 14 22.73 1.36 22.00
C GLU A 14 22.38 0.38 20.89
N LYS A 15 22.12 -0.88 21.24
CA LYS A 15 21.65 -1.91 20.28
C LYS A 15 20.15 -1.82 20.02
N SER A 16 19.41 -1.13 20.89
CA SER A 16 17.95 -0.98 20.83
C SER A 16 17.57 0.46 20.54
N LEU A 17 16.79 0.68 19.47
CA LEU A 17 16.24 1.99 19.14
C LEU A 17 15.41 2.56 20.29
N TYR A 18 14.63 1.71 20.96
CA TYR A 18 13.79 2.12 22.08
C TYR A 18 14.62 2.67 23.24
N LYS A 19 15.73 2.00 23.59
CA LYS A 19 16.65 2.48 24.62
C LYS A 19 17.33 3.78 24.20
N ALA A 20 17.79 3.86 22.95
CA ALA A 20 18.42 5.06 22.40
C ALA A 20 17.49 6.28 22.49
N ILE A 21 16.23 6.12 22.08
CA ILE A 21 15.19 7.16 22.15
C ILE A 21 14.91 7.56 23.59
N SER A 22 14.74 6.59 24.49
CA SER A 22 14.45 6.86 25.89
C SER A 22 15.57 7.62 26.61
N ILE A 23 16.81 7.49 26.16
CA ILE A 23 17.95 8.24 26.71
C ILE A 23 17.93 9.66 26.13
N ALA A 24 17.79 9.81 24.82
CA ALA A 24 17.77 11.12 24.16
C ALA A 24 16.59 12.00 24.61
N SER A 25 15.43 11.41 24.92
CA SER A 25 14.24 12.17 25.33
C SER A 25 14.34 12.81 26.72
N ARG A 26 15.38 12.51 27.50
CA ARG A 26 15.55 13.03 28.87
C ARG A 26 16.44 14.26 28.94
N GLU A 27 17.25 14.51 27.92
CA GLU A 27 18.32 15.50 27.94
C GLU A 27 18.08 16.54 26.84
N ASP A 28 18.14 17.82 27.17
CA ASP A 28 18.05 18.87 26.16
C ASP A 28 19.30 18.87 25.27
N ASN A 29 19.08 19.12 23.99
CA ASN A 29 20.02 19.03 22.90
C ASN A 29 20.57 17.62 22.63
N ALA A 30 19.95 16.56 23.15
CA ALA A 30 20.34 15.18 22.85
C ALA A 30 19.63 14.63 21.61
N TYR A 31 20.32 13.86 20.78
CA TYR A 31 19.75 13.23 19.57
C TYR A 31 20.19 11.78 19.36
N VAL A 32 19.38 11.00 18.64
CA VAL A 32 19.67 9.63 18.21
C VAL A 32 20.00 9.60 16.72
N LEU A 33 21.14 9.06 16.33
CA LEU A 33 21.47 8.73 14.93
C LEU A 33 21.31 7.23 14.64
N SER A 34 20.74 6.89 13.48
CA SER A 34 20.80 5.57 12.84
C SER A 34 21.46 5.69 11.49
N ASN A 35 22.53 4.93 11.23
CA ASN A 35 23.21 4.91 9.92
C ASN A 35 23.51 6.31 9.33
N GLN A 36 23.77 7.32 10.19
CA GLN A 36 23.99 8.75 9.90
C GLN A 36 22.74 9.67 9.86
N GLU A 37 21.52 9.16 10.05
CA GLU A 37 20.29 9.96 10.10
C GLU A 37 19.79 10.20 11.52
N ARG A 38 19.34 11.43 11.82
CA ARG A 38 18.75 11.80 13.12
C ARG A 38 17.30 11.33 13.23
N ILE A 39 16.98 10.54 14.26
CA ILE A 39 15.67 9.91 14.44
C ILE A 39 14.82 10.62 15.51
N VAL A 40 15.44 11.05 16.61
CA VAL A 40 14.78 11.79 17.71
C VAL A 40 15.75 12.81 18.28
N TYR A 41 15.27 13.97 18.71
CA TYR A 41 16.03 14.98 19.45
C TYR A 41 15.15 15.79 20.39
N LYS A 42 15.69 16.32 21.50
CA LYS A 42 14.93 17.21 22.41
C LYS A 42 15.53 18.61 22.42
N GLN A 43 14.70 19.64 22.32
CA GLN A 43 15.08 21.05 22.44
C GLN A 43 13.95 21.87 23.04
N ASP A 44 14.28 22.80 23.92
CA ASP A 44 13.32 23.68 24.59
C ASP A 44 12.17 22.90 25.26
N GLY A 45 12.51 21.77 25.90
CA GLY A 45 11.55 20.86 26.51
C GLY A 45 10.80 19.94 25.53
N LYS A 46 10.76 20.27 24.24
CA LYS A 46 9.98 19.55 23.21
C LYS A 46 10.77 18.43 22.55
N ILE A 47 10.12 17.31 22.26
CA ILE A 47 10.75 16.16 21.61
C ILE A 47 10.42 16.16 20.10
N TYR A 48 11.44 16.17 19.24
CA TYR A 48 11.38 16.18 17.79
C TYR A 48 11.68 14.79 17.24
N LYS A 49 10.96 14.32 16.22
CA LYS A 49 11.14 13.00 15.59
C LYS A 49 11.16 13.10 14.08
N ASN A 50 12.19 12.53 13.46
CA ASN A 50 12.28 12.42 12.01
C ASN A 50 11.62 11.10 11.54
N ILE A 51 10.82 11.17 10.48
CA ILE A 51 10.19 10.01 9.85
C ILE A 51 10.67 9.89 8.40
N ASN A 52 11.69 9.05 8.18
CA ASN A 52 12.25 8.59 6.91
C ASN A 52 13.05 9.63 6.08
N ASN A 53 13.81 9.11 5.10
CA ASN A 53 14.84 9.78 4.27
C ASN A 53 14.45 11.10 3.58
N ASP A 54 13.17 11.48 3.57
CA ASP A 54 12.69 12.72 2.96
C ASP A 54 12.43 13.84 3.98
N GLY A 55 12.91 13.72 5.24
CA GLY A 55 13.11 14.87 6.14
C GLY A 55 11.84 15.56 6.63
N VAL A 56 10.97 14.79 7.30
CA VAL A 56 9.80 15.31 8.03
C VAL A 56 10.12 15.34 9.52
N ASP A 57 10.22 16.53 10.11
CA ASP A 57 10.40 16.69 11.56
C ASP A 57 9.05 16.87 12.24
N ILE A 58 8.74 16.08 13.27
CA ILE A 58 7.48 16.18 14.04
C ILE A 58 7.78 16.41 15.51
N ASN A 59 7.13 17.41 16.12
CA ASN A 59 7.11 17.63 17.55
C ASN A 59 6.23 16.54 18.12
N SER A 60 6.84 15.57 18.77
CA SER A 60 6.16 14.41 19.33
C SER A 60 5.33 14.71 20.57
N GLU A 61 5.43 15.90 21.17
CA GLU A 61 4.51 16.35 22.22
C GLU A 61 3.24 16.94 21.61
N THR A 62 3.37 17.95 20.74
CA THR A 62 2.24 18.66 20.11
C THR A 62 1.68 17.97 18.86
N LYS A 63 2.39 16.97 18.33
CA LYS A 63 2.14 16.29 17.04
C LYS A 63 2.28 17.18 15.80
N GLU A 64 2.91 18.34 15.94
CA GLU A 64 3.09 19.32 14.86
C GLU A 64 4.32 18.99 13.98
N TYR A 65 4.21 19.02 12.65
CA TYR A 65 5.34 19.09 11.70
C TYR A 65 6.16 20.40 11.84
N ILE A 66 7.45 20.29 12.18
CA ILE A 66 8.41 21.40 12.23
C ILE A 66 9.02 21.69 10.86
N LYS A 67 9.13 20.66 10.01
CA LYS A 67 9.67 20.77 8.66
C LYS A 67 8.94 19.83 7.72
N LEU A 68 8.46 20.37 6.59
CA LEU A 68 7.90 19.61 5.49
C LEU A 68 8.86 19.68 4.29
N PRO A 69 9.06 18.59 3.53
CA PRO A 69 9.95 18.56 2.37
C PRO A 69 9.41 19.26 1.12
N ILE A 70 8.29 19.98 1.21
CA ILE A 70 7.62 20.57 0.04
C ILE A 70 7.36 22.05 0.31
N ASN A 71 7.73 22.88 -0.68
CA ASN A 71 7.54 24.32 -0.65
C ASN A 71 6.05 24.67 -0.59
N TYR A 72 5.65 25.40 0.44
CA TYR A 72 4.39 26.13 0.48
C TYR A 72 4.32 27.09 -0.72
N TYR A 73 3.14 27.23 -1.32
CA TYR A 73 2.84 28.43 -2.08
C TYR A 73 2.57 29.55 -1.07
N HIS A 74 3.65 30.21 -0.58
CA HIS A 74 3.61 31.23 0.47
C HIS A 74 2.63 32.40 0.21
N SER A 75 2.12 32.54 -1.01
CA SER A 75 1.18 33.58 -1.46
C SER A 75 -0.24 33.07 -1.72
N SER A 76 -0.55 31.83 -1.35
CA SER A 76 -1.89 31.26 -1.53
C SER A 76 -2.94 32.02 -0.71
N THR A 77 -3.95 32.56 -1.38
CA THR A 77 -5.05 33.35 -0.78
C THR A 77 -6.42 32.82 -1.15
N LYS A 78 -6.52 31.90 -2.13
CA LYS A 78 -7.79 31.36 -2.61
C LYS A 78 -8.14 30.08 -1.87
N ALA A 79 -9.44 29.86 -1.64
CA ALA A 79 -9.98 28.70 -0.93
C ALA A 79 -9.80 27.35 -1.65
N PHE A 80 -9.06 27.31 -2.74
CA PHE A 80 -8.82 26.13 -3.57
C PHE A 80 -7.38 26.09 -4.10
N ASP A 81 -6.49 26.94 -3.62
CA ASP A 81 -5.06 26.77 -3.88
C ASP A 81 -4.58 25.44 -3.27
N LEU A 82 -3.62 24.80 -3.92
CA LEU A 82 -3.14 23.46 -3.55
C LEU A 82 -2.28 23.48 -2.29
N GLU A 83 -2.62 22.63 -1.33
CA GLU A 83 -1.71 22.15 -0.30
C GLU A 83 -1.66 20.62 -0.37
N TYR A 84 -0.48 20.06 -0.60
CA TYR A 84 -0.31 18.61 -0.73
C TYR A 84 0.80 18.10 0.18
N HIS A 85 0.52 16.98 0.86
CA HIS A 85 1.34 16.24 1.83
C HIS A 85 1.38 16.70 3.30
N SER A 86 0.73 17.81 3.66
CA SER A 86 0.40 18.20 5.04
C SER A 86 -1.02 17.76 5.37
N GLY A 87 -1.22 16.48 5.69
CA GLY A 87 -2.58 15.99 5.90
C GLY A 87 -2.68 14.55 6.33
N ALA A 88 -3.89 14.13 6.66
CA ALA A 88 -4.25 12.74 6.83
C ALA A 88 -4.92 12.23 5.55
N TYR A 89 -4.37 11.13 5.03
CA TYR A 89 -4.78 10.56 3.75
C TYR A 89 -4.65 9.05 3.72
N ASN A 90 -5.46 8.44 2.88
CA ASN A 90 -5.53 7.00 2.69
C ASN A 90 -5.35 6.69 1.22
N TYR A 91 -4.53 5.68 0.92
CA TYR A 91 -4.29 5.23 -0.43
C TYR A 91 -4.44 3.73 -0.57
N MET A 92 -5.05 3.33 -1.68
CA MET A 92 -5.06 1.95 -2.14
C MET A 92 -4.43 1.93 -3.53
N PHE A 93 -3.39 1.13 -3.69
CA PHE A 93 -2.68 0.94 -4.94
C PHE A 93 -3.15 -0.34 -5.63
N SER A 94 -3.43 -0.23 -6.93
CA SER A 94 -3.59 -1.39 -7.78
C SER A 94 -2.23 -2.05 -8.06
N LYS A 95 -2.27 -3.28 -8.60
CA LYS A 95 -1.15 -3.86 -9.34
C LYS A 95 -1.00 -3.13 -10.68
N ASN A 96 0.08 -3.44 -11.38
CA ASN A 96 0.40 -2.72 -12.61
C ASN A 96 -0.39 -3.26 -13.81
N GLY A 97 -0.52 -2.46 -14.87
CA GLY A 97 -1.06 -2.88 -16.17
C GLY A 97 -2.56 -2.68 -16.35
N TYR A 98 -3.18 -1.81 -15.55
CA TYR A 98 -4.59 -1.43 -15.71
C TYR A 98 -4.69 -0.06 -16.39
N GLN A 99 -5.67 0.09 -17.28
CA GLN A 99 -5.90 1.29 -18.08
C GLN A 99 -7.24 1.96 -17.80
N LYS A 100 -8.23 1.21 -17.32
CA LYS A 100 -9.58 1.70 -17.01
C LYS A 100 -9.91 1.43 -15.55
N LEU A 101 -10.62 2.37 -14.93
CA LEU A 101 -11.17 2.27 -13.58
C LEU A 101 -12.60 2.79 -13.61
N LYS A 102 -13.53 2.04 -13.01
CA LYS A 102 -14.92 2.46 -12.82
C LYS A 102 -15.30 2.32 -11.36
N THR A 103 -16.00 3.28 -10.79
CA THR A 103 -16.51 3.18 -9.42
C THR A 103 -17.79 3.98 -9.22
N LYS A 104 -18.67 3.48 -8.36
CA LYS A 104 -19.72 4.30 -7.75
C LYS A 104 -19.22 4.86 -6.42
N ILE A 105 -19.59 6.08 -6.08
CA ILE A 105 -19.36 6.69 -4.77
C ILE A 105 -20.73 6.99 -4.16
N LEU A 106 -21.02 6.42 -3.00
CA LEU A 106 -22.23 6.75 -2.22
C LEU A 106 -22.02 8.05 -1.47
N PHE A 107 -21.83 9.14 -2.22
CA PHE A 107 -21.47 10.44 -1.66
C PHE A 107 -22.59 11.04 -0.82
N SER A 108 -23.84 10.56 -0.96
CA SER A 108 -24.96 10.84 -0.05
C SER A 108 -24.72 10.39 1.41
N LYS A 109 -23.67 9.62 1.67
CA LYS A 109 -23.25 9.19 3.01
C LYS A 109 -22.03 9.96 3.53
N ALA A 110 -21.42 10.80 2.71
CA ALA A 110 -20.25 11.58 3.06
C ALA A 110 -20.57 12.61 4.13
N ILE A 111 -19.60 12.83 5.02
CA ILE A 111 -19.67 13.82 6.09
C ILE A 111 -18.45 14.73 5.99
N TYR A 112 -18.68 16.04 6.06
CA TYR A 112 -17.64 17.05 6.19
C TYR A 112 -17.89 17.87 7.46
N GLU A 113 -16.87 17.97 8.33
CA GLU A 113 -16.88 18.78 9.54
C GLU A 113 -15.76 19.82 9.42
N GLU A 114 -16.08 21.10 9.63
CA GLU A 114 -15.10 22.19 9.65
C GLU A 114 -14.12 22.05 10.81
N ALA A 115 -12.90 22.57 10.62
CA ALA A 115 -11.98 22.76 11.74
C ALA A 115 -12.51 23.87 12.68
N LYS A 116 -12.47 23.60 13.99
CA LYS A 116 -12.90 24.48 15.08
C LYS A 116 -12.14 25.81 15.13
N ASP A 117 -10.88 25.78 14.69
CA ASP A 117 -10.00 26.95 14.63
C ASP A 117 -10.29 27.85 13.41
N ARG A 118 -11.27 27.48 12.56
CA ARG A 118 -11.65 28.19 11.33
C ARG A 118 -10.54 28.27 10.29
N THR A 119 -9.48 27.48 10.42
CA THR A 119 -8.54 27.27 9.33
C THR A 119 -9.34 26.77 8.12
N LYS A 120 -9.01 27.22 6.91
CA LYS A 120 -9.65 26.71 5.69
C LYS A 120 -8.99 25.41 5.27
N TRP A 121 -9.79 24.43 4.85
CA TRP A 121 -9.33 23.10 4.51
C TRP A 121 -9.96 22.60 3.22
N ASN A 122 -9.15 21.89 2.44
CA ASN A 122 -9.55 21.15 1.26
C ASN A 122 -9.68 19.66 1.59
N ALA A 123 -10.81 19.08 1.22
CA ALA A 123 -11.01 17.64 1.14
C ALA A 123 -10.79 17.18 -0.30
N TYR A 124 -10.22 15.99 -0.49
CA TYR A 124 -10.02 15.43 -1.82
C TYR A 124 -10.51 14.00 -1.92
N ILE A 125 -11.05 13.66 -3.09
CA ILE A 125 -11.31 12.29 -3.54
C ILE A 125 -10.51 12.12 -4.82
N LEU A 126 -9.40 11.38 -4.75
CA LEU A 126 -8.40 11.31 -5.80
C LEU A 126 -8.36 9.94 -6.48
N PHE A 127 -8.23 9.98 -7.79
CA PHE A 127 -7.90 8.89 -8.68
C PHE A 127 -6.55 9.20 -9.31
N ASN A 128 -5.50 8.62 -8.74
CA ASN A 128 -4.16 8.78 -9.26
C ASN A 128 -3.87 7.66 -10.27
N HIS A 129 -3.07 8.00 -11.26
CA HIS A 129 -2.42 7.02 -12.09
C HIS A 129 -0.90 7.24 -12.05
N LYS A 130 -0.19 6.35 -11.35
CA LYS A 130 1.25 6.43 -11.21
C LYS A 130 1.93 5.91 -12.47
N SER A 131 2.83 6.70 -13.05
CA SER A 131 3.72 6.31 -14.14
C SER A 131 5.10 6.97 -13.97
N VAL A 132 5.82 7.32 -15.05
CA VAL A 132 7.00 8.22 -14.98
C VAL A 132 6.64 9.46 -14.20
N ASP A 133 5.50 10.03 -14.59
CA ASP A 133 4.92 11.21 -13.99
C ASP A 133 3.68 10.79 -13.21
N GLN A 134 3.38 11.58 -12.18
CA GLN A 134 2.25 11.33 -11.28
C GLN A 134 1.17 12.37 -11.54
N LEU A 135 -0.03 11.89 -11.85
CA LEU A 135 -1.23 12.70 -11.93
C LEU A 135 -2.19 12.27 -10.83
N ASP A 136 -2.51 13.20 -9.94
CA ASP A 136 -3.67 13.12 -9.05
C ASP A 136 -4.85 13.81 -9.73
N LEU A 137 -5.87 13.06 -10.14
CA LEU A 137 -7.07 13.60 -10.79
C LEU A 137 -8.31 13.19 -10.00
N GLY A 138 -9.25 14.09 -9.78
CA GLY A 138 -10.43 13.73 -9.00
C GLY A 138 -11.26 14.93 -8.60
N LEU A 139 -11.72 14.94 -7.35
CA LEU A 139 -12.60 15.96 -6.80
C LEU A 139 -11.92 16.67 -5.64
N ILE A 140 -12.04 18.00 -5.63
CA ILE A 140 -11.76 18.86 -4.48
C ILE A 140 -13.09 19.30 -3.87
N ALA A 141 -13.16 19.25 -2.55
CA ALA A 141 -14.29 19.70 -1.75
C ALA A 141 -13.81 20.82 -0.81
N ASN A 142 -14.40 22.00 -0.95
CA ASN A 142 -14.03 23.18 -0.17
C ASN A 142 -15.26 24.04 0.12
N ILE A 143 -15.18 24.85 1.19
CA ILE A 143 -16.29 25.73 1.58
C ILE A 143 -16.28 27.01 0.75
N ILE A 144 -17.42 27.33 0.17
CA ILE A 144 -17.70 28.58 -0.56
C ILE A 144 -19.09 29.04 -0.14
N ASN A 145 -19.23 30.27 0.35
CA ASN A 145 -20.51 30.85 0.75
C ASN A 145 -21.33 29.95 1.71
N ASN A 146 -20.66 29.36 2.70
CA ASN A 146 -21.25 28.46 3.70
C ASN A 146 -21.79 27.12 3.14
N GLU A 147 -21.51 26.77 1.88
CA GLU A 147 -21.74 25.44 1.29
C GLU A 147 -20.41 24.73 1.05
N VAL A 148 -20.37 23.40 1.16
CA VAL A 148 -19.24 22.61 0.65
C VAL A 148 -19.53 22.25 -0.80
N ILE A 149 -18.65 22.70 -1.71
CA ILE A 149 -18.79 22.48 -3.16
C ILE A 149 -17.76 21.47 -3.62
N LEU A 150 -18.19 20.44 -4.36
CA LEU A 150 -17.32 19.46 -5.00
C LEU A 150 -17.09 19.80 -6.47
N ARG A 151 -15.83 19.99 -6.84
CA ARG A 151 -15.40 20.37 -8.19
C ARG A 151 -14.28 19.46 -8.71
N PRO A 152 -14.13 19.27 -10.02
CA PRO A 152 -12.99 18.54 -10.55
C PRO A 152 -11.69 19.28 -10.26
N CYS A 153 -10.63 18.54 -9.96
CA CYS A 153 -9.28 19.06 -9.83
C CYS A 153 -8.24 18.09 -10.39
N MET A 154 -7.11 18.64 -10.82
CA MET A 154 -5.92 17.87 -11.15
C MET A 154 -4.68 18.46 -10.46
N TYR A 155 -3.78 17.59 -10.05
CA TYR A 155 -2.42 17.92 -9.69
C TYR A 155 -1.45 17.03 -10.46
N TYR A 156 -0.72 17.65 -11.37
CA TYR A 156 0.40 17.02 -12.04
C TYR A 156 1.68 17.31 -11.24
N MET A 157 2.27 16.26 -10.67
CA MET A 157 3.36 16.38 -9.69
C MET A 157 4.73 16.67 -10.32
N GLY A 158 4.77 16.85 -11.64
CA GLY A 158 5.99 17.11 -12.40
C GLY A 158 6.72 15.83 -12.82
N GLY A 159 7.69 16.03 -13.71
CA GLY A 159 8.54 14.98 -14.29
C GLY A 159 8.89 15.35 -15.72
N LYS A 160 8.27 14.74 -16.75
CA LYS A 160 8.46 15.18 -18.16
C LYS A 160 7.94 16.60 -18.44
N TYR A 161 6.99 17.07 -17.64
CA TYR A 161 6.37 18.39 -17.77
C TYR A 161 6.48 19.17 -16.44
N PRO A 162 6.29 20.51 -16.44
CA PRO A 162 6.25 21.30 -15.21
C PRO A 162 5.09 20.91 -14.31
N LYS A 163 5.24 21.12 -13.00
CA LYS A 163 4.16 20.94 -12.03
C LYS A 163 2.98 21.86 -12.38
N GLU A 164 1.78 21.31 -12.35
CA GLU A 164 0.56 22.06 -12.62
C GLU A 164 -0.54 21.63 -11.67
N PHE A 165 -1.20 22.60 -11.05
CA PHE A 165 -2.42 22.36 -10.29
C PHE A 165 -3.56 23.18 -10.86
N LYS A 166 -4.71 22.54 -11.04
CA LYS A 166 -5.88 23.18 -11.64
C LYS A 166 -7.15 22.67 -10.98
N VAL A 167 -8.03 23.61 -10.65
CA VAL A 167 -9.42 23.35 -10.28
C VAL A 167 -10.30 23.84 -11.42
N TYR A 168 -11.27 23.04 -11.83
CA TYR A 168 -12.22 23.42 -12.87
C TYR A 168 -13.38 24.17 -12.23
N GLU A 169 -13.17 25.46 -11.98
CA GLU A 169 -14.04 26.28 -11.12
C GLU A 169 -15.50 26.37 -11.61
N ASP A 170 -15.71 26.38 -12.93
CA ASP A 170 -17.03 26.46 -13.56
C ASP A 170 -17.84 25.16 -13.50
N ILE A 171 -17.22 24.07 -13.02
CA ILE A 171 -17.83 22.74 -12.99
C ILE A 171 -18.12 22.35 -11.54
N ILE A 172 -19.40 22.34 -11.18
CA ILE A 172 -19.89 21.83 -9.89
C ILE A 172 -20.46 20.43 -10.11
N ILE A 173 -19.84 19.42 -9.50
CA ILE A 173 -20.30 18.02 -9.57
C ILE A 173 -21.45 17.78 -8.61
N THR A 174 -21.33 18.26 -7.38
CA THR A 174 -22.35 18.16 -6.33
C THR A 174 -22.01 19.14 -5.19
N LYS A 175 -22.92 19.25 -4.22
CA LYS A 175 -22.78 20.07 -3.02
C LYS A 175 -23.09 19.23 -1.78
N MET A 176 -22.70 19.73 -0.60
CA MET A 176 -23.14 19.19 0.68
C MET A 176 -23.99 20.21 1.41
N VAL A 177 -25.01 19.74 2.13
CA VAL A 177 -25.94 20.59 2.89
C VAL A 177 -25.57 20.56 4.36
N LYS A 178 -25.56 21.73 4.99
CA LYS A 178 -25.27 21.90 6.42
C LYS A 178 -26.50 21.56 7.26
N ASN A 179 -26.33 20.79 8.33
CA ASN A 179 -27.37 20.57 9.33
C ASN A 179 -27.32 21.62 10.46
N ASN A 180 -28.24 21.49 11.43
CA ASN A 180 -28.33 22.39 12.59
C ASN A 180 -27.10 22.33 13.52
N ASP A 181 -26.31 21.26 13.47
CA ASP A 181 -25.08 21.08 14.26
C ASP A 181 -23.82 21.57 13.53
N ASN A 182 -23.97 22.33 12.44
CA ASN A 182 -22.89 22.78 11.57
C ASN A 182 -22.09 21.65 10.89
N ILE A 183 -22.69 20.47 10.71
CA ILE A 183 -22.10 19.34 9.99
C ILE A 183 -22.67 19.28 8.57
N TYR A 184 -21.80 19.07 7.58
CA TYR A 184 -22.19 18.97 6.18
C TYR A 184 -22.38 17.51 5.78
N TYR A 185 -23.47 17.25 5.04
CA TYR A 185 -23.80 15.92 4.52
C TYR A 185 -23.94 15.96 3.01
N GLY A 186 -23.36 14.97 2.34
CA GLY A 186 -23.51 14.84 0.89
C GLY A 186 -24.96 14.52 0.53
N THR A 187 -25.40 14.98 -0.63
CA THR A 187 -26.78 14.81 -1.09
C THR A 187 -26.91 13.82 -2.24
N ASP A 188 -25.84 13.61 -3.00
CA ASP A 188 -25.87 12.86 -4.25
C ASP A 188 -24.95 11.64 -4.25
N ASP A 189 -25.27 10.64 -5.06
CA ASP A 189 -24.34 9.56 -5.40
C ASP A 189 -23.66 9.85 -6.74
N LEU A 190 -22.41 9.40 -6.90
CA LEU A 190 -21.61 9.66 -8.10
C LEU A 190 -21.20 8.35 -8.78
N GLU A 191 -21.05 8.37 -10.09
CA GLU A 191 -20.32 7.36 -10.85
C GLU A 191 -19.11 8.01 -11.51
N ILE A 192 -17.97 7.34 -11.42
CA ILE A 192 -16.68 7.80 -11.93
C ILE A 192 -16.13 6.76 -12.89
N GLU A 193 -15.71 7.20 -14.07
CA GLU A 193 -14.94 6.39 -15.01
C GLU A 193 -13.64 7.11 -15.34
N PHE A 194 -12.52 6.45 -15.10
CA PHE A 194 -11.19 6.95 -15.40
C PHE A 194 -10.58 6.05 -16.46
N THR A 195 -10.05 6.64 -17.53
CA THR A 195 -9.26 5.94 -18.54
C THR A 195 -7.92 6.61 -18.74
N LYS A 196 -6.84 5.84 -18.71
CA LYS A 196 -5.54 6.28 -19.21
C LYS A 196 -5.42 5.92 -20.70
N SER A 197 -4.73 6.75 -21.45
CA SER A 197 -4.31 6.48 -22.83
C SER A 197 -2.81 6.65 -22.97
N LYS A 198 -2.24 6.38 -24.15
CA LYS A 198 -0.82 6.69 -24.42
C LYS A 198 -0.46 8.16 -24.13
N ASN A 199 -1.40 9.07 -24.41
CA ASN A 199 -1.18 10.51 -24.46
C ASN A 199 -1.85 11.27 -23.30
N GLY A 200 -2.20 10.58 -22.21
CA GLY A 200 -2.75 11.23 -21.02
C GLY A 200 -3.95 10.50 -20.44
N TRP A 201 -4.91 11.26 -19.95
CA TRP A 201 -5.97 10.77 -19.07
C TRP A 201 -7.32 11.37 -19.42
N GLU A 202 -8.37 10.59 -19.22
CA GLU A 202 -9.75 11.02 -19.28
C GLU A 202 -10.47 10.57 -18.01
N ILE A 203 -11.22 11.46 -17.39
CA ILE A 203 -12.11 11.12 -16.28
C ILE A 203 -13.52 11.66 -16.56
N ASN A 204 -14.51 10.81 -16.31
CA ASN A 204 -15.92 11.11 -16.43
C ASN A 204 -16.54 11.09 -15.03
N PHE A 205 -17.23 12.16 -14.68
CA PHE A 205 -18.01 12.32 -13.45
C PHE A 205 -19.49 12.34 -13.81
N LEU A 206 -20.28 11.40 -13.30
CA LEU A 206 -21.73 11.39 -13.45
C LEU A 206 -22.38 11.54 -12.07
N ASN A 207 -23.13 12.61 -11.87
CA ASN A 207 -24.01 12.74 -10.71
C ASN A 207 -25.26 11.89 -10.94
N LEU A 208 -25.42 10.82 -10.15
CA LEU A 208 -26.49 9.85 -10.34
C LEU A 208 -27.87 10.38 -9.90
N THR A 209 -27.90 11.40 -9.06
CA THR A 209 -29.15 12.07 -8.65
C THR A 209 -29.63 13.01 -9.73
N THR A 210 -28.77 13.94 -10.18
CA THR A 210 -29.14 14.98 -11.14
C THR A 210 -29.02 14.54 -12.61
N LYS A 211 -28.40 13.38 -12.86
CA LYS A 211 -28.05 12.85 -14.18
C LYS A 211 -27.09 13.73 -15.01
N LYS A 212 -26.47 14.73 -14.39
CA LYS A 212 -25.47 15.60 -15.06
C LYS A 212 -24.11 14.91 -15.11
N GLY A 213 -23.52 14.89 -16.30
CA GLY A 213 -22.21 14.32 -16.57
C GLY A 213 -21.18 15.38 -16.97
N HIS A 214 -19.94 15.22 -16.52
CA HIS A 214 -18.81 16.09 -16.88
C HIS A 214 -17.60 15.23 -17.23
N LYS A 215 -16.95 15.56 -18.34
CA LYS A 215 -15.75 14.89 -18.83
C LYS A 215 -14.56 15.84 -18.77
N ILE A 216 -13.46 15.37 -18.19
CA ILE A 216 -12.18 16.09 -18.17
C ILE A 216 -11.16 15.25 -18.91
N LYS A 217 -10.49 15.86 -19.90
CA LYS A 217 -9.41 15.25 -20.68
C LYS A 217 -8.12 16.04 -20.45
N ILE A 218 -7.03 15.33 -20.21
CA ILE A 218 -5.70 15.88 -19.99
C ILE A 218 -4.78 15.21 -21.00
N GLU A 219 -4.15 16.00 -21.86
CA GLU A 219 -3.34 15.52 -22.96
C GLU A 219 -1.89 15.96 -22.80
N TYR A 220 -1.00 14.97 -22.72
CA TYR A 220 0.44 15.12 -22.77
C TYR A 220 1.00 14.01 -23.64
N GLU A 221 1.71 14.39 -24.70
CA GLU A 221 2.18 13.45 -25.71
C GLU A 221 3.15 12.41 -25.11
N ASN A 222 2.90 11.12 -25.38
CA ASN A 222 3.78 10.02 -24.96
C ASN A 222 4.10 9.99 -23.44
N ILE A 223 3.21 10.56 -22.62
CA ILE A 223 3.41 10.69 -21.18
C ILE A 223 3.62 9.34 -20.50
N HIS A 224 2.95 8.30 -21.01
CA HIS A 224 3.05 6.93 -20.50
C HIS A 224 4.12 6.06 -21.19
N GLU A 225 4.97 6.61 -22.07
CA GLU A 225 6.08 5.87 -22.68
C GLU A 225 7.31 5.81 -21.75
N GLY A 226 7.85 4.59 -21.57
CA GLY A 226 9.06 4.28 -20.80
C GLY A 226 8.83 4.21 -19.28
N ILE A 227 9.19 3.10 -18.63
CA ILE A 227 9.19 2.81 -17.17
C ILE A 227 7.91 2.15 -16.58
N ASN A 228 8.15 1.35 -15.52
CA ASN A 228 7.50 0.08 -15.14
C ASN A 228 6.45 0.11 -14.00
N ASP A 229 6.10 1.26 -13.41
CA ASP A 229 5.18 1.31 -12.25
C ASP A 229 3.82 1.91 -12.62
N ASP A 230 3.17 1.27 -13.59
CA ASP A 230 1.92 1.64 -14.25
C ASP A 230 0.66 1.20 -13.48
N ARG A 231 0.17 2.00 -12.53
CA ARG A 231 -0.91 1.56 -11.62
C ARG A 231 -1.86 2.67 -11.19
N PHE A 232 -3.10 2.29 -10.91
CA PHE A 232 -4.09 3.13 -10.27
C PHE A 232 -3.86 3.27 -8.77
N LEU A 233 -4.29 4.42 -8.26
CA LEU A 233 -4.50 4.66 -6.85
C LEU A 233 -5.84 5.36 -6.64
N ILE A 234 -6.55 4.95 -5.60
CA ILE A 234 -7.70 5.69 -5.07
C ILE A 234 -7.31 6.22 -3.70
N GLY A 235 -7.64 7.49 -3.45
CA GLY A 235 -7.39 8.10 -2.16
C GLY A 235 -8.44 9.10 -1.73
N VAL A 236 -8.47 9.32 -0.41
CA VAL A 236 -9.23 10.38 0.24
C VAL A 236 -8.31 11.09 1.21
N SER A 237 -8.32 12.42 1.17
CA SER A 237 -7.50 13.26 2.03
C SER A 237 -8.27 14.47 2.56
N TYR A 238 -7.75 15.05 3.64
CA TYR A 238 -8.24 16.30 4.21
C TYR A 238 -7.05 17.12 4.73
N CYS A 239 -6.82 18.29 4.13
CA CYS A 239 -5.62 19.11 4.30
C CYS A 239 -5.99 20.59 4.53
N PRO A 240 -5.26 21.35 5.37
CA PRO A 240 -5.38 22.81 5.43
C PRO A 240 -4.97 23.48 4.10
N ILE A 241 -5.24 24.77 3.94
CA ILE A 241 -4.89 25.59 2.74
C ILE A 241 -3.70 26.51 2.99
N ASN A 242 -3.59 27.09 4.19
CA ASN A 242 -2.56 28.07 4.54
C ASN A 242 -2.18 27.95 6.02
N SER A 243 -1.88 26.74 6.45
CA SER A 243 -1.34 26.51 7.79
C SER A 243 -0.12 25.63 7.68
N VAL A 244 0.86 25.87 8.54
CA VAL A 244 2.10 25.10 8.54
C VAL A 244 1.84 23.62 8.91
N LEU A 245 0.61 23.29 9.34
CA LEU A 245 0.31 22.13 10.15
C LEU A 245 -1.14 21.64 10.01
N TRP A 246 -1.29 20.43 9.48
CA TRP A 246 -2.46 19.61 9.76
C TRP A 246 -2.45 19.22 11.25
N ASN A 247 -3.26 19.90 12.09
CA ASN A 247 -3.52 19.49 13.46
C ASN A 247 -4.93 18.87 13.55
N PRO A 248 -5.04 17.54 13.75
CA PRO A 248 -6.33 16.88 13.88
C PRO A 248 -7.13 17.35 15.10
N GLU A 249 -6.46 17.83 16.16
CA GLU A 249 -7.14 18.33 17.36
C GLU A 249 -7.99 19.58 17.06
N ASN A 250 -7.72 20.27 15.95
CA ASN A 250 -8.52 21.37 15.45
C ASN A 250 -9.92 20.88 15.00
N GLY A 251 -10.18 19.58 14.93
CA GLY A 251 -11.56 19.07 14.92
C GLY A 251 -12.25 19.00 13.56
N GLY A 252 -11.52 19.14 12.46
CA GLY A 252 -12.08 18.96 11.12
C GLY A 252 -12.12 17.49 10.68
N SER A 253 -13.03 17.13 9.76
CA SER A 253 -13.14 15.75 9.24
C SER A 253 -13.74 15.69 7.85
N PHE A 254 -13.32 14.69 7.09
CA PHE A 254 -13.94 14.33 5.83
C PHE A 254 -14.03 12.80 5.75
N LYS A 255 -15.22 12.26 5.96
CA LYS A 255 -15.40 10.84 6.29
C LYS A 255 -16.62 10.22 5.65
N ASN A 256 -16.71 8.89 5.77
CA ASN A 256 -17.75 8.07 5.15
C ASN A 256 -17.80 8.19 3.63
N ILE A 257 -16.62 8.28 3.00
CA ILE A 257 -16.53 8.23 1.53
C ILE A 257 -16.56 6.77 1.11
N ILE A 258 -17.72 6.31 0.66
CA ILE A 258 -17.98 4.91 0.34
C ILE A 258 -17.87 4.71 -1.16
N PHE A 259 -16.88 3.94 -1.59
CA PHE A 259 -16.74 3.45 -2.94
C PHE A 259 -17.47 2.10 -3.04
N GLU A 260 -18.33 1.94 -4.03
CA GLU A 260 -19.13 0.74 -4.29
C GLU A 260 -18.86 0.24 -5.71
N ASN A 261 -18.72 -1.08 -5.86
CA ASN A 261 -18.50 -1.74 -7.15
C ASN A 261 -17.34 -1.14 -7.94
N THR A 262 -16.24 -0.83 -7.24
CA THR A 262 -15.03 -0.37 -7.90
C THR A 262 -14.42 -1.51 -8.70
N MET A 263 -14.14 -1.25 -9.97
CA MET A 263 -13.62 -2.21 -10.92
C MET A 263 -12.48 -1.59 -11.73
N ILE A 264 -11.52 -2.41 -12.16
CA ILE A 264 -10.44 -1.98 -13.05
C ILE A 264 -10.27 -2.96 -14.21
N SER A 265 -9.79 -2.47 -15.36
CA SER A 265 -9.54 -3.27 -16.57
C SER A 265 -8.20 -2.90 -17.21
N ASN A 266 -7.57 -3.85 -17.88
CA ASN A 266 -6.33 -3.68 -18.65
C ASN A 266 -6.54 -2.97 -20.00
N GLY A 267 -7.71 -2.40 -20.25
CA GLY A 267 -8.09 -1.72 -21.50
C GLY A 267 -9.21 -2.43 -22.25
N THR A 268 -9.46 -3.70 -21.93
CA THR A 268 -10.57 -4.51 -22.46
C THR A 268 -11.92 -4.16 -21.80
N ASN A 269 -12.99 -4.82 -22.23
CA ASN A 269 -14.30 -4.73 -21.57
C ASN A 269 -14.42 -5.68 -20.37
N ASP A 270 -13.37 -6.44 -20.05
CA ASP A 270 -13.34 -7.36 -18.93
C ASP A 270 -12.86 -6.64 -17.67
N TYR A 271 -13.82 -6.31 -16.82
CA TYR A 271 -13.56 -5.61 -15.56
C TYR A 271 -13.35 -6.59 -14.41
N GLU A 272 -12.35 -6.30 -13.58
CA GLU A 272 -12.04 -7.04 -12.36
C GLU A 272 -12.33 -6.20 -11.11
N PHE A 273 -12.85 -6.84 -10.06
CA PHE A 273 -13.15 -6.17 -8.80
C PHE A 273 -11.90 -5.61 -8.11
N TYR A 274 -11.95 -4.33 -7.73
CA TYR A 274 -10.93 -3.62 -6.97
C TYR A 274 -11.54 -3.12 -5.64
N PRO A 275 -10.95 -3.38 -4.46
CA PRO A 275 -9.70 -4.10 -4.18
C PRO A 275 -9.83 -5.63 -4.07
N GLY A 276 -9.67 -6.34 -5.19
CA GLY A 276 -9.50 -7.79 -5.23
C GLY A 276 -8.02 -8.23 -5.20
N SER A 277 -7.78 -9.52 -4.97
CA SER A 277 -6.43 -10.10 -4.90
C SER A 277 -5.65 -10.02 -6.21
N LYS A 278 -6.35 -10.02 -7.34
CA LYS A 278 -5.75 -9.76 -8.66
C LYS A 278 -5.34 -8.31 -8.82
N THR A 279 -6.23 -7.41 -8.39
CA THR A 279 -6.18 -5.98 -8.69
C THR A 279 -5.39 -5.15 -7.69
N MET A 280 -5.31 -5.52 -6.40
CA MET A 280 -4.70 -4.70 -5.34
C MET A 280 -3.26 -5.14 -5.05
N LYS A 281 -2.34 -4.17 -4.95
CA LYS A 281 -0.93 -4.38 -4.56
C LYS A 281 -0.73 -4.13 -3.06
N THR A 282 -1.13 -2.95 -2.59
CA THR A 282 -1.00 -2.55 -1.18
C THR A 282 -1.94 -1.40 -0.85
N GLY A 283 -2.23 -1.19 0.44
CA GLY A 283 -2.94 -0.02 0.94
C GLY A 283 -2.17 0.60 2.11
N TYR A 284 -2.14 1.92 2.19
CA TYR A 284 -1.41 2.68 3.20
C TYR A 284 -2.24 3.86 3.70
N THR A 285 -2.01 4.28 4.95
CA THR A 285 -2.60 5.48 5.54
C THR A 285 -1.49 6.34 6.15
N GLN A 286 -1.42 7.62 5.75
CA GLN A 286 -0.57 8.63 6.38
C GLN A 286 -1.40 9.43 7.38
N GLY A 287 -0.79 9.82 8.51
CA GLY A 287 -1.56 10.36 9.64
C GLY A 287 -2.44 9.28 10.25
N SER A 288 -1.94 8.04 10.33
CA SER A 288 -2.70 6.79 10.50
C SER A 288 -3.63 6.72 11.70
N ASN A 289 -3.46 7.58 12.72
CA ASN A 289 -4.42 7.63 13.83
C ASN A 289 -5.78 8.20 13.40
N TRP A 290 -5.80 9.05 12.37
CA TRP A 290 -6.98 9.82 11.97
C TRP A 290 -7.42 9.55 10.54
N ALA A 291 -6.53 9.03 9.68
CA ALA A 291 -6.89 8.48 8.37
C ALA A 291 -7.23 6.99 8.49
N TYR A 292 -8.35 6.56 7.91
CA TYR A 292 -8.69 5.14 7.81
C TYR A 292 -9.21 4.73 6.43
N TYR A 293 -9.02 3.46 6.12
CA TYR A 293 -9.85 2.76 5.14
C TYR A 293 -10.35 1.43 5.72
N LYS A 294 -11.53 1.01 5.28
CA LYS A 294 -12.15 -0.28 5.61
C LYS A 294 -12.74 -0.85 4.34
N THR A 295 -12.61 -2.15 4.12
CA THR A 295 -13.32 -2.81 3.02
C THR A 295 -14.49 -3.60 3.60
N ASP A 296 -15.59 -3.70 2.85
CA ASP A 296 -16.76 -4.51 3.18
C ASP A 296 -17.42 -5.02 1.89
N LYS A 297 -17.32 -6.32 1.62
CA LYS A 297 -17.83 -6.95 0.38
C LYS A 297 -17.37 -6.20 -0.89
N ASN A 298 -18.30 -5.60 -1.63
CA ASN A 298 -18.11 -4.82 -2.85
C ASN A 298 -17.87 -3.33 -2.59
N LYS A 299 -17.73 -2.95 -1.32
CA LYS A 299 -17.53 -1.57 -0.88
C LYS A 299 -16.17 -1.43 -0.23
N PHE A 300 -15.64 -0.22 -0.30
CA PHE A 300 -14.65 0.22 0.67
C PHE A 300 -14.91 1.66 1.05
N ILE A 301 -14.58 1.98 2.29
CA ILE A 301 -14.87 3.25 2.93
C ILE A 301 -13.53 3.87 3.26
N MET A 302 -13.34 5.13 2.88
CA MET A 302 -12.20 5.93 3.27
C MET A 302 -12.66 7.16 4.02
N GLY A 303 -11.78 7.69 4.86
CA GLY A 303 -12.04 8.95 5.53
C GLY A 303 -10.91 9.40 6.44
N THR A 304 -11.07 10.63 6.88
CA THR A 304 -10.23 11.33 7.82
C THR A 304 -11.13 11.81 8.95
N ASP A 305 -10.91 11.29 10.17
CA ASP A 305 -11.74 11.56 11.34
C ASP A 305 -10.88 11.90 12.57
N TYR A 306 -11.03 13.11 13.09
CA TYR A 306 -10.29 13.56 14.27
C TYR A 306 -10.73 12.89 15.57
N LYS A 307 -12.01 12.54 15.70
CA LYS A 307 -12.60 11.92 16.90
C LYS A 307 -12.13 10.46 17.03
N ASN A 308 -11.56 9.90 15.97
CA ASN A 308 -11.00 8.57 15.99
C ASN A 308 -9.64 8.58 16.71
N THR A 309 -9.65 8.68 18.04
CA THR A 309 -8.46 8.70 18.90
C THR A 309 -7.86 7.32 19.16
N LYS A 310 -8.43 6.25 18.59
CA LYS A 310 -7.78 4.94 18.64
C LYS A 310 -6.51 5.04 17.84
N THR A 311 -5.37 5.05 18.54
CA THR A 311 -4.05 4.91 17.93
C THR A 311 -4.06 3.69 17.01
N PHE A 312 -4.32 3.89 15.73
CA PHE A 312 -3.89 2.98 14.69
C PHE A 312 -2.38 3.19 14.61
N ARG A 313 -1.68 2.65 15.63
CA ARG A 313 -0.28 2.27 15.48
C ARG A 313 -0.22 1.58 14.14
N TYR A 314 0.62 2.05 13.22
CA TYR A 314 0.98 1.30 12.02
C TYR A 314 1.41 -0.08 12.49
N ASN A 315 0.45 -1.01 12.47
CA ASN A 315 0.69 -2.33 12.96
C ASN A 315 1.34 -3.01 11.77
N LYS A 316 2.63 -3.32 11.87
CA LYS A 316 3.33 -4.18 10.89
C LYS A 316 2.58 -5.51 10.67
N ASN A 317 1.66 -5.86 11.57
CA ASN A 317 0.75 -7.00 11.51
C ASN A 317 -0.68 -6.67 11.07
N ASN A 318 -1.02 -5.44 10.67
CA ASN A 318 -2.30 -5.18 10.02
C ASN A 318 -2.28 -5.90 8.67
N ILE A 319 -3.18 -6.87 8.54
CA ILE A 319 -3.32 -7.66 7.33
C ILE A 319 -4.57 -7.29 6.54
N ILE A 320 -5.38 -6.34 7.01
CA ILE A 320 -6.54 -5.85 6.27
C ILE A 320 -6.05 -5.26 4.94
N GLY A 321 -6.71 -5.62 3.84
CA GLY A 321 -6.29 -5.32 2.47
C GLY A 321 -5.17 -6.21 1.93
N ARG A 322 -4.51 -7.04 2.77
CA ARG A 322 -3.51 -8.00 2.28
C ARG A 322 -4.16 -9.19 1.61
N VAL A 323 -3.42 -9.76 0.68
CA VAL A 323 -3.81 -10.90 -0.15
C VAL A 323 -3.04 -12.15 0.29
N PHE A 324 -3.75 -13.26 0.41
CA PHE A 324 -3.21 -14.58 0.72
C PHE A 324 -3.81 -15.61 -0.26
N GLY A 325 -3.05 -15.96 -1.30
CA GLY A 325 -3.57 -16.73 -2.43
C GLY A 325 -4.65 -15.94 -3.18
N PHE A 326 -5.85 -16.48 -3.29
CA PHE A 326 -7.03 -15.88 -3.92
C PHE A 326 -7.90 -15.09 -2.93
N LEU A 327 -7.48 -14.96 -1.66
CA LEU A 327 -8.24 -14.29 -0.60
C LEU A 327 -7.66 -12.92 -0.29
N THR A 328 -8.48 -11.87 -0.33
CA THR A 328 -8.18 -10.55 0.25
C THR A 328 -8.80 -10.44 1.64
N VAL A 329 -8.04 -10.01 2.63
CA VAL A 329 -8.56 -9.76 3.98
C VAL A 329 -9.38 -8.48 3.98
N VAL A 330 -10.65 -8.59 4.36
CA VAL A 330 -11.63 -7.50 4.32
C VAL A 330 -11.64 -6.75 5.65
N ARG A 331 -11.81 -7.47 6.76
CA ARG A 331 -11.85 -6.88 8.11
C ARG A 331 -11.57 -7.93 9.18
N ALA A 332 -11.17 -7.44 10.35
CA ALA A 332 -11.22 -8.23 11.57
C ALA A 332 -12.68 -8.34 12.05
N THR A 333 -13.09 -9.51 12.53
CA THR A 333 -14.40 -9.70 13.16
C THR A 333 -14.30 -9.59 14.68
N LYS A 334 -15.45 -9.60 15.36
CA LYS A 334 -15.51 -9.72 16.82
C LYS A 334 -15.30 -11.17 17.29
N GLU A 335 -15.39 -12.14 16.39
CA GLU A 335 -15.31 -13.56 16.69
C GLU A 335 -13.86 -14.01 16.93
N ARG A 336 -13.70 -14.94 17.88
CA ARG A 336 -12.40 -15.47 18.29
C ARG A 336 -12.43 -16.98 18.38
N THR A 337 -11.28 -17.60 18.13
CA THR A 337 -11.08 -19.03 18.43
C THR A 337 -10.98 -19.24 19.95
N PRO A 338 -11.11 -20.49 20.43
CA PRO A 338 -10.83 -20.82 21.83
C PRO A 338 -9.40 -20.43 22.29
N LYS A 339 -8.44 -20.40 21.35
CA LYS A 339 -7.06 -19.92 21.59
C LYS A 339 -6.93 -18.39 21.41
N ASN A 340 -8.04 -17.66 21.54
CA ASN A 340 -8.13 -16.21 21.47
C ASN A 340 -7.66 -15.56 20.13
N SER A 341 -7.59 -16.34 19.05
CA SER A 341 -7.19 -15.82 17.73
C SER A 341 -8.38 -15.19 17.01
N ILE A 342 -8.19 -14.02 16.40
CA ILE A 342 -9.26 -13.29 15.70
C ILE A 342 -9.58 -13.96 14.36
N TYR A 343 -10.87 -14.13 14.07
CA TYR A 343 -11.32 -14.46 12.71
C TYR A 343 -11.35 -13.20 11.85
N TYR A 344 -10.80 -13.32 10.65
CA TYR A 344 -10.85 -12.29 9.62
C TYR A 344 -11.82 -12.70 8.53
N GLU A 345 -12.71 -11.78 8.16
CA GLU A 345 -13.50 -11.94 6.95
C GLU A 345 -12.59 -11.73 5.75
N CYS A 346 -12.54 -12.72 4.87
CA CYS A 346 -11.72 -12.71 3.67
C CYS A 346 -12.61 -12.89 2.45
N ARG A 347 -12.39 -12.11 1.38
CA ARG A 347 -13.13 -12.22 0.11
C ARG A 347 -12.26 -12.89 -0.94
N CYS A 348 -12.82 -13.89 -1.61
CA CYS A 348 -12.16 -14.62 -2.69
C CYS A 348 -12.37 -13.91 -4.04
N GLU A 349 -11.51 -14.17 -5.03
CA GLU A 349 -11.67 -13.65 -6.41
C GLU A 349 -13.04 -13.95 -7.03
N CYS A 350 -13.66 -15.08 -6.69
CA CYS A 350 -15.01 -15.41 -7.15
C CYS A 350 -16.12 -14.57 -6.48
N GLY A 351 -15.76 -13.59 -5.65
CA GLY A 351 -16.69 -12.71 -4.95
C GLY A 351 -17.17 -13.23 -3.59
N LYS A 352 -17.09 -14.54 -3.32
CA LYS A 352 -17.57 -15.16 -2.06
C LYS A 352 -16.61 -14.95 -0.89
N THR A 353 -17.15 -14.88 0.32
CA THR A 353 -16.38 -14.64 1.55
C THR A 353 -16.17 -15.89 2.38
N ARG A 354 -15.17 -15.88 3.27
CA ARG A 354 -14.91 -16.93 4.27
C ARG A 354 -14.22 -16.31 5.50
N LEU A 355 -14.57 -16.79 6.69
CA LEU A 355 -13.85 -16.49 7.93
C LEU A 355 -12.59 -17.33 8.06
N VAL A 356 -11.43 -16.69 8.27
CA VAL A 356 -10.13 -17.35 8.37
C VAL A 356 -9.28 -16.67 9.44
N ILE A 357 -8.52 -17.44 10.22
CA ILE A 357 -7.53 -16.89 11.15
C ILE A 357 -6.21 -16.58 10.44
N VAL A 358 -5.48 -15.60 10.96
CA VAL A 358 -4.21 -15.11 10.37
C VAL A 358 -3.19 -16.22 10.12
N ASP A 359 -3.06 -17.17 11.05
CA ASP A 359 -2.06 -18.22 10.95
C ASP A 359 -2.31 -19.14 9.75
N ASN A 360 -3.57 -19.44 9.44
CA ASN A 360 -3.93 -20.25 8.29
C ASN A 360 -3.68 -19.51 6.96
N LEU A 361 -3.88 -18.19 6.95
CA LEU A 361 -3.53 -17.34 5.81
C LEU A 361 -2.01 -17.31 5.60
N LYS A 362 -1.24 -17.03 6.66
CA LYS A 362 0.23 -16.94 6.62
C LYS A 362 0.90 -18.27 6.26
N ARG A 363 0.38 -19.38 6.77
CA ARG A 363 0.90 -20.74 6.48
C ARG A 363 0.47 -21.27 5.11
N GLY A 364 -0.46 -20.60 4.43
CA GLY A 364 -1.00 -21.06 3.15
C GLY A 364 -1.98 -22.23 3.26
N ASN A 365 -2.49 -22.51 4.47
CA ASN A 365 -3.47 -23.58 4.70
C ASN A 365 -4.83 -23.24 4.08
N VAL A 366 -5.15 -21.94 3.97
CA VAL A 366 -6.40 -21.45 3.37
C VAL A 366 -6.05 -20.33 2.40
N THR A 367 -6.28 -20.57 1.12
CA THR A 367 -5.92 -19.65 0.04
C THR A 367 -7.11 -19.25 -0.83
N ARG A 368 -8.31 -19.80 -0.61
CA ARG A 368 -9.52 -19.53 -1.41
C ARG A 368 -10.80 -19.77 -0.58
N CYS A 369 -11.95 -19.33 -1.09
CA CYS A 369 -13.23 -19.61 -0.43
C CYS A 369 -13.54 -21.11 -0.41
N ARG A 370 -14.51 -21.53 0.42
CA ARG A 370 -14.87 -22.95 0.56
C ARG A 370 -15.31 -23.57 -0.76
N GLU A 371 -16.05 -22.85 -1.58
CA GLU A 371 -16.55 -23.39 -2.84
C GLU A 371 -15.45 -23.55 -3.90
N CYS A 372 -14.57 -22.56 -4.03
CA CYS A 372 -13.40 -22.69 -4.88
C CYS A 372 -12.46 -23.78 -4.38
N ALA A 373 -12.44 -24.10 -3.08
CA ALA A 373 -11.72 -25.26 -2.56
C ALA A 373 -12.40 -26.58 -2.96
N LYS A 374 -13.72 -26.71 -2.76
CA LYS A 374 -14.50 -27.91 -3.12
C LYS A 374 -14.38 -28.30 -4.60
N LYS A 375 -14.32 -27.33 -5.51
CA LYS A 375 -14.07 -27.59 -6.94
C LYS A 375 -12.73 -28.29 -7.20
N VAL A 376 -11.76 -28.10 -6.30
CA VAL A 376 -10.47 -28.78 -6.33
C VAL A 376 -10.53 -30.12 -5.57
N ASP A 377 -11.26 -30.16 -4.45
CA ASP A 377 -11.37 -31.33 -3.58
C ASP A 377 -12.24 -32.46 -4.18
N ASN A 378 -13.26 -32.13 -4.98
CA ASN A 378 -14.14 -33.10 -5.66
C ASN A 378 -13.47 -33.85 -6.83
N LEU A 379 -12.18 -33.63 -7.09
CA LEU A 379 -11.41 -34.29 -8.16
C LEU A 379 -10.68 -35.57 -7.70
N GLY A 380 -10.96 -36.06 -6.49
CA GLY A 380 -10.45 -37.36 -5.99
C GLY A 380 -8.94 -37.36 -5.72
N ASP A 381 -8.55 -37.68 -4.49
CA ASP A 381 -7.20 -38.12 -4.11
C ASP A 381 -6.00 -37.21 -4.49
N TYR A 382 -6.23 -35.90 -4.68
CA TYR A 382 -5.23 -34.94 -5.15
C TYR A 382 -4.35 -34.39 -4.00
N SER A 383 -3.82 -35.29 -3.15
CA SER A 383 -2.88 -34.91 -2.09
C SER A 383 -1.58 -34.36 -2.70
N ARG A 384 -1.01 -33.30 -2.11
CA ARG A 384 0.31 -32.61 -2.29
C ARG A 384 1.26 -33.02 -3.44
N ASN A 385 1.37 -34.29 -3.78
CA ASN A 385 2.21 -34.87 -4.82
C ASN A 385 1.89 -34.38 -6.24
N LYS A 386 0.62 -34.10 -6.61
CA LYS A 386 0.30 -33.72 -8.00
C LYS A 386 0.42 -32.20 -8.30
N VAL A 387 0.28 -31.31 -7.30
CA VAL A 387 0.71 -29.89 -7.42
C VAL A 387 2.23 -29.80 -7.52
N SER A 388 2.95 -30.63 -6.73
CA SER A 388 4.39 -30.78 -6.91
C SER A 388 4.72 -31.25 -8.33
N ASN A 389 3.99 -32.23 -8.88
CA ASN A 389 4.21 -32.70 -10.25
C ASN A 389 3.83 -31.69 -11.34
N ALA A 390 2.79 -30.89 -11.13
CA ALA A 390 2.40 -29.78 -12.02
C ALA A 390 3.46 -28.67 -12.10
N LEU A 391 4.27 -28.53 -11.05
CA LEU A 391 5.37 -27.56 -10.97
C LEU A 391 6.72 -28.18 -11.38
N ASN A 392 6.73 -29.43 -11.84
CA ASN A 392 7.89 -30.03 -12.50
C ASN A 392 7.97 -29.49 -13.93
N VAL A 393 8.90 -28.59 -14.18
CA VAL A 393 9.15 -28.00 -15.49
C VAL A 393 10.63 -28.18 -15.83
N GLU A 394 10.91 -28.56 -17.08
CA GLU A 394 12.28 -28.74 -17.60
C GLU A 394 13.21 -29.56 -16.68
N GLY A 395 12.67 -30.60 -16.03
CA GLY A 395 13.45 -31.49 -15.14
C GLY A 395 13.77 -30.93 -13.76
N THR A 396 13.19 -29.78 -13.37
CA THR A 396 13.27 -29.21 -12.03
C THR A 396 11.89 -28.94 -11.45
N ASN A 397 11.79 -28.68 -10.15
CA ASN A 397 10.53 -28.35 -9.49
C ASN A 397 10.53 -26.88 -9.03
N LEU A 398 9.63 -26.07 -9.57
CA LEU A 398 9.56 -24.64 -9.24
C LEU A 398 9.33 -24.40 -7.75
N ALA A 399 8.43 -25.16 -7.10
CA ALA A 399 8.15 -25.01 -5.66
C ALA A 399 9.37 -25.29 -4.78
N ILE A 400 10.25 -26.20 -5.19
CA ILE A 400 11.48 -26.54 -4.44
C ILE A 400 12.55 -25.46 -4.61
N ILE A 401 12.68 -24.90 -5.82
CA ILE A 401 13.59 -23.79 -6.13
C ILE A 401 13.28 -22.58 -5.25
N VAL A 402 12.00 -22.21 -5.17
CA VAL A 402 11.56 -21.01 -4.46
C VAL A 402 11.44 -21.20 -2.94
N ASN A 403 11.48 -22.44 -2.45
CA ASN A 403 11.36 -22.74 -1.02
C ASN A 403 12.69 -22.47 -0.29
N LYS A 404 12.74 -21.34 0.43
CA LYS A 404 13.84 -20.92 1.30
C LYS A 404 13.72 -21.42 2.75
N ARG A 405 12.77 -22.31 3.09
CA ARG A 405 12.69 -22.88 4.44
C ARG A 405 14.00 -23.61 4.76
N GLN A 406 14.65 -23.13 5.83
CA GLN A 406 15.84 -23.77 6.37
C GLN A 406 15.43 -25.05 7.08
N ASN A 407 16.11 -26.16 6.77
CA ASN A 407 16.01 -27.36 7.60
C ASN A 407 16.70 -27.07 8.93
N SER A 408 16.05 -27.39 10.06
CA SER A 408 16.60 -27.22 11.41
C SER A 408 17.93 -27.95 11.62
N ASN A 409 18.18 -29.01 10.83
CA ASN A 409 19.40 -29.81 10.90
C ASN A 409 20.57 -29.20 10.10
N ASN A 410 20.37 -28.06 9.43
CA ASN A 410 21.43 -27.38 8.67
C ASN A 410 22.19 -26.39 9.57
N THR A 411 23.36 -26.82 10.05
CA THR A 411 24.23 -26.06 10.95
C THR A 411 24.82 -24.79 10.33
N SER A 412 24.98 -24.73 9.00
CA SER A 412 25.44 -23.52 8.31
C SER A 412 24.34 -22.47 8.19
N LYS A 413 23.08 -22.83 8.42
CA LYS A 413 21.87 -22.02 8.14
C LYS A 413 21.74 -21.56 6.68
N HIS A 414 22.56 -22.10 5.76
CA HIS A 414 22.53 -21.78 4.33
C HIS A 414 22.41 -23.05 3.49
N LYS A 415 21.35 -23.16 2.68
CA LYS A 415 21.04 -24.38 1.90
C LYS A 415 22.14 -24.65 0.86
N GLY A 416 22.69 -25.85 0.87
CA GLY A 416 23.77 -26.24 -0.06
C GLY A 416 25.16 -25.76 0.34
N VAL A 417 25.32 -25.13 1.52
CA VAL A 417 26.62 -24.78 2.11
C VAL A 417 26.88 -25.66 3.31
N VAL A 418 27.95 -26.44 3.28
CA VAL A 418 28.29 -27.41 4.34
C VAL A 418 29.78 -27.36 4.64
N TYR A 419 30.16 -27.45 5.92
CA TYR A 419 31.56 -27.53 6.31
C TYR A 419 32.11 -28.94 6.06
N ASP A 420 33.10 -29.05 5.17
CA ASP A 420 33.83 -30.28 4.87
C ASP A 420 34.96 -30.43 5.90
N LYS A 421 34.72 -31.21 6.96
CA LYS A 421 35.69 -31.41 8.06
C LYS A 421 37.01 -32.01 7.58
N THR A 422 36.97 -32.88 6.57
CA THR A 422 38.17 -33.56 6.05
C THR A 422 39.11 -32.61 5.31
N ARG A 423 38.55 -31.64 4.59
CA ARG A 423 39.31 -30.63 3.83
C ARG A 423 39.40 -29.29 4.53
N ARG A 424 38.81 -29.16 5.73
CA ARG A 424 38.75 -27.94 6.55
C ARG A 424 38.27 -26.71 5.78
N LYS A 425 37.34 -26.90 4.84
CA LYS A 425 36.80 -25.85 3.94
C LYS A 425 35.27 -25.91 3.88
N TRP A 426 34.64 -24.78 3.63
CA TRP A 426 33.22 -24.67 3.32
C TRP A 426 32.96 -25.09 1.88
N ARG A 427 32.16 -26.13 1.67
CA ARG A 427 31.75 -26.60 0.35
C ARG A 427 30.40 -25.99 -0.01
N ALA A 428 30.29 -25.42 -1.21
CA ALA A 428 29.04 -24.94 -1.78
C ALA A 428 28.60 -25.83 -2.96
N GLN A 429 27.31 -26.18 -3.00
CA GLN A 429 26.73 -26.98 -4.08
C GLN A 429 25.28 -26.56 -4.37
N ILE A 430 24.85 -26.75 -5.61
CA ILE A 430 23.47 -26.54 -6.06
C ILE A 430 23.04 -27.73 -6.91
N VAL A 431 21.79 -28.17 -6.74
CA VAL A 431 21.18 -29.17 -7.62
C VAL A 431 20.18 -28.46 -8.50
N PHE A 432 20.31 -28.62 -9.82
CA PHE A 432 19.41 -28.06 -10.82
C PHE A 432 19.23 -29.05 -11.96
N LYS A 433 17.98 -29.24 -12.42
CA LYS A 433 17.63 -30.19 -13.50
C LYS A 433 18.24 -31.59 -13.29
N LYS A 434 18.12 -32.11 -12.07
CA LYS A 434 18.70 -33.39 -11.60
C LYS A 434 20.24 -33.49 -11.65
N LYS A 435 20.96 -32.42 -12.01
CA LYS A 435 22.43 -32.35 -12.00
C LYS A 435 22.92 -31.61 -10.76
N CYS A 436 23.93 -32.17 -10.09
CA CYS A 436 24.61 -31.51 -8.98
C CYS A 436 25.79 -30.69 -9.52
N TYR A 437 25.80 -29.40 -9.25
CA TYR A 437 26.88 -28.48 -9.57
C TYR A 437 27.67 -28.22 -8.29
N ASN A 438 28.95 -28.57 -8.32
CA ASN A 438 29.89 -28.24 -7.26
C ASN A 438 30.43 -26.83 -7.51
N LEU A 439 30.13 -25.91 -6.60
CA LEU A 439 30.44 -24.48 -6.74
C LEU A 439 31.81 -24.12 -6.16
N GLY A 440 32.48 -25.11 -5.55
CA GLY A 440 33.82 -24.96 -5.01
C GLY A 440 33.90 -25.19 -3.50
N ARG A 441 35.12 -25.04 -3.00
CA ARG A 441 35.46 -25.12 -1.58
C ARG A 441 36.21 -23.85 -1.16
N PHE A 442 35.77 -23.25 -0.08
CA PHE A 442 36.20 -21.93 0.37
C PHE A 442 36.70 -22.00 1.81
N SER A 443 37.65 -21.14 2.17
CA SER A 443 38.12 -21.00 3.56
C SER A 443 37.09 -20.25 4.41
N ASP A 444 36.41 -19.25 3.85
CA ASP A 444 35.35 -18.49 4.52
C ASP A 444 33.96 -19.04 4.14
N ILE A 445 33.04 -19.05 5.11
CA ILE A 445 31.63 -19.39 4.89
C ILE A 445 30.94 -18.36 4.00
N LYS A 446 31.33 -17.09 4.07
CA LYS A 446 30.75 -16.00 3.26
C LYS A 446 30.98 -16.26 1.78
N ASP A 447 32.19 -16.62 1.39
CA ASP A 447 32.53 -16.93 -0.01
C ASP A 447 31.74 -18.13 -0.53
N ALA A 448 31.54 -19.16 0.32
CA ALA A 448 30.71 -20.31 -0.03
C ALA A 448 29.21 -19.93 -0.17
N ILE A 449 28.72 -19.02 0.66
CA ILE A 449 27.36 -18.48 0.57
C ILE A 449 27.19 -17.65 -0.70
N ASP A 450 28.16 -16.81 -1.03
CA ASP A 450 28.06 -15.92 -2.19
C ASP A 450 28.21 -16.70 -3.50
N ALA A 451 29.10 -17.70 -3.56
CA ALA A 451 29.14 -18.67 -4.65
C ALA A 451 27.81 -19.41 -4.80
N ARG A 452 27.17 -19.79 -3.69
CA ARG A 452 25.84 -20.42 -3.68
C ARG A 452 24.76 -19.48 -4.23
N LYS A 453 24.72 -18.22 -3.81
CA LYS A 453 23.75 -17.21 -4.27
C LYS A 453 23.91 -16.90 -5.76
N LYS A 454 25.15 -16.67 -6.22
CA LYS A 454 25.46 -16.44 -7.62
C LYS A 454 24.94 -17.58 -8.50
N ALA A 455 25.11 -18.83 -8.05
CA ALA A 455 24.56 -19.97 -8.75
C ALA A 455 23.01 -20.07 -8.70
N GLU A 456 22.34 -19.54 -7.66
CA GLU A 456 20.87 -19.40 -7.68
C GLU A 456 20.45 -18.37 -8.74
N GLU A 457 21.16 -17.25 -8.84
CA GLU A 457 20.86 -16.22 -9.83
C GLU A 457 21.04 -16.74 -11.25
N GLU A 458 22.15 -17.43 -11.54
CA GLU A 458 22.44 -17.93 -12.88
C GLU A 458 21.57 -19.13 -13.29
N LEU A 459 21.25 -20.05 -12.37
CA LEU A 459 20.55 -21.30 -12.70
C LEU A 459 19.05 -21.26 -12.38
N PHE A 460 18.65 -20.62 -11.29
CA PHE A 460 17.25 -20.63 -10.85
C PHE A 460 16.45 -19.45 -11.39
N ASN A 461 17.00 -18.22 -11.42
CA ASN A 461 16.22 -17.05 -11.85
C ASN A 461 15.67 -17.18 -13.28
N PRO A 462 16.45 -17.60 -14.30
CA PRO A 462 15.94 -17.64 -15.68
C PRO A 462 14.74 -18.57 -15.84
N ILE A 463 14.73 -19.72 -15.17
CA ILE A 463 13.59 -20.65 -15.24
C ILE A 463 12.41 -20.15 -14.41
N VAL A 464 12.66 -19.50 -13.27
CA VAL A 464 11.57 -18.96 -12.46
C VAL A 464 10.90 -17.78 -13.17
N GLU A 465 11.66 -16.91 -13.82
CA GLU A 465 11.14 -15.80 -14.63
C GLU A 465 10.35 -16.30 -15.85
N LYS A 466 10.89 -17.30 -16.55
CA LYS A 466 10.23 -17.94 -17.70
C LYS A 466 8.86 -18.52 -17.37
N TYR A 467 8.68 -19.06 -16.16
CA TYR A 467 7.43 -19.71 -15.75
C TYR A 467 6.58 -18.85 -14.80
N ALA A 468 7.09 -17.72 -14.30
CA ALA A 468 6.29 -16.70 -13.62
C ALA A 468 5.43 -15.86 -14.60
N SER A 469 5.72 -15.94 -15.89
CA SER A 469 5.03 -15.24 -17.00
C SER A 469 4.10 -16.13 -17.84
N LYS A 470 4.00 -17.43 -17.55
CA LYS A 470 3.11 -18.38 -18.24
C LYS A 470 2.00 -18.89 -17.32
N ASP A 471 0.80 -19.06 -17.85
CA ASP A 471 -0.32 -19.69 -17.14
C ASP A 471 0.00 -21.18 -16.89
N ILE A 472 0.08 -21.58 -15.62
CA ILE A 472 0.27 -22.99 -15.25
C ILE A 472 -1.12 -23.55 -14.98
N ILE A 473 -1.86 -23.83 -16.05
CA ILE A 473 -3.24 -24.33 -15.94
C ILE A 473 -3.21 -25.84 -15.78
N VAL A 474 -3.70 -26.33 -14.64
CA VAL A 474 -3.90 -27.76 -14.42
C VAL A 474 -5.36 -28.00 -14.08
N ASN A 475 -6.04 -28.74 -14.94
CA ASN A 475 -7.47 -29.04 -14.84
C ASN A 475 -8.34 -27.79 -14.64
N GLY A 476 -8.07 -26.73 -15.43
CA GLY A 476 -8.80 -25.46 -15.39
C GLY A 476 -8.46 -24.54 -14.22
N ILE A 477 -7.47 -24.88 -13.40
CA ILE A 477 -7.00 -24.06 -12.28
C ILE A 477 -5.62 -23.50 -12.63
N ASP A 478 -5.49 -22.18 -12.62
CA ASP A 478 -4.22 -21.48 -12.86
C ASP A 478 -3.36 -21.43 -11.58
N TYR A 479 -2.25 -22.18 -11.59
CA TYR A 479 -1.26 -22.28 -10.53
C TYR A 479 -0.07 -21.33 -10.72
N SER A 480 -0.01 -20.55 -11.80
CA SER A 480 1.08 -19.57 -12.04
C SER A 480 1.20 -18.58 -10.87
N LYS A 481 0.07 -18.21 -10.26
CA LYS A 481 -0.04 -17.32 -9.09
C LYS A 481 0.61 -17.88 -7.83
N TYR A 482 0.58 -19.20 -7.62
CA TYR A 482 1.23 -19.83 -6.47
C TYR A 482 2.76 -19.79 -6.62
N ALA A 483 3.27 -20.07 -7.83
CA ALA A 483 4.69 -19.91 -8.13
C ALA A 483 5.13 -18.43 -8.03
N LYS A 484 4.30 -17.49 -8.50
CA LYS A 484 4.57 -16.04 -8.47
C LYS A 484 4.56 -15.44 -7.06
N ASP A 485 3.61 -15.80 -6.19
CA ASP A 485 3.60 -15.34 -4.78
C ASP A 485 4.82 -15.87 -4.00
N ILE A 486 5.27 -17.10 -4.29
CA ILE A 486 6.49 -17.63 -3.66
C ILE A 486 7.75 -17.00 -4.29
N TYR A 487 7.75 -16.69 -5.59
CA TYR A 487 8.83 -15.93 -6.23
C TYR A 487 8.95 -14.51 -5.63
N GLU A 488 7.86 -13.74 -5.60
CA GLU A 488 7.83 -12.37 -5.10
C GLU A 488 8.23 -12.27 -3.62
N LYS A 489 7.81 -13.22 -2.78
CA LYS A 489 8.21 -13.29 -1.35
C LYS A 489 9.69 -13.62 -1.14
N ASN A 490 10.34 -14.30 -2.10
CA ASN A 490 11.67 -14.86 -1.91
C ASN A 490 12.77 -14.20 -2.76
N PHE A 491 12.44 -13.52 -3.86
CA PHE A 491 13.43 -12.94 -4.79
C PHE A 491 13.39 -11.41 -4.90
N LYS A 492 12.30 -10.73 -4.47
CA LYS A 492 12.22 -9.26 -4.38
C LYS A 492 12.44 -8.75 -2.94
N LYS A 493 13.61 -9.02 -2.36
CA LYS A 493 14.03 -8.42 -1.08
C LYS A 493 15.27 -7.57 -1.25
#